data_AF-A0A520HM30-F1
#
_entry.id   AF-A0A520HM30-F1
#
_cell.length_a   1.000
_cell.length_b   1.000
_cell.length_c   1.000
_cell.angle_alpha   90.00
_cell.angle_beta   90.00
_cell.angle_gamma   90.00
#
_symmetry.space_group_name_H-M   'P 1'
#
loop_
_entity.id
_entity.type
_entity.pdbx_description
1 polymer ?
#
loop_
_entity_poly.entity_id
_entity_poly.type
_entity_poly.pdbx_seq_one_letter_code
_entity_poly.pdbx_strand_id
1 'polypeptide(L)'
;LSANYATGTRVNGGTAAAPEALRFGGLATANLRIFADLGQQLGLVKAHPWIRGTRVTFSVDNLFNTRQRVTDATGATPISFQPDYLDPLGRSVRISLRKLFF
;
A
#
# COMPACT_ATOMS: atom_id res chain seq x y z
N LEU A 1 8.93 -4.22 7.72
CA LEU A 1 7.70 -4.79 7.12
C LEU A 1 6.53 -4.28 7.93
N SER A 2 5.42 -3.93 7.29
CA SER A 2 4.15 -3.67 7.97
C SER A 2 3.01 -4.42 7.27
N ALA A 3 1.95 -4.72 8.02
CA ALA A 3 0.77 -5.38 7.50
C ALA A 3 -0.49 -4.73 8.06
N ASN A 4 -1.54 -4.68 7.25
CA ASN A 4 -2.86 -4.20 7.66
C ASN A 4 -3.89 -5.29 7.35
N TYR A 5 -4.90 -5.39 8.20
CA TYR A 5 -5.99 -6.34 8.03
C TYR A 5 -7.33 -5.70 8.40
N ALA A 6 -8.35 -6.00 7.62
CA ALA A 6 -9.74 -5.66 7.88
C ALA A 6 -10.63 -6.89 7.63
N THR A 7 -11.49 -7.19 8.58
CA THR A 7 -12.53 -8.22 8.42
C THR A 7 -13.59 -7.76 7.44
N GLY A 8 -14.25 -8.71 6.78
CA GLY A 8 -15.39 -8.40 5.93
C GLY A 8 -16.57 -7.86 6.76
N THR A 9 -17.31 -6.91 6.20
CA THR A 9 -18.47 -6.29 6.85
C THR A 9 -19.65 -6.21 5.89
N ARG A 10 -20.85 -6.09 6.45
CA ARG A 10 -22.07 -5.83 5.70
C ARG A 10 -22.63 -4.48 6.12
N VAL A 11 -22.91 -3.64 5.13
CA VAL A 11 -23.55 -2.33 5.32
C VAL A 11 -24.90 -2.41 4.63
N ASN A 12 -25.98 -2.17 5.38
CA ASN A 12 -27.31 -2.10 4.80
C ASN A 12 -27.61 -0.61 4.52
N GLY A 13 -27.64 -0.23 3.24
CA GLY A 13 -28.06 1.10 2.78
C GLY A 13 -29.49 1.08 2.22
N GLY A 14 -29.93 2.23 1.69
CA GLY A 14 -31.24 2.38 1.06
C GLY A 14 -32.40 2.60 2.03
N THR A 15 -33.62 2.35 1.57
CA THR A 15 -34.84 2.42 2.38
C THR A 15 -35.38 1.02 2.64
N ALA A 16 -36.34 0.89 3.58
CA ALA A 16 -37.02 -0.39 3.79
C ALA A 16 -37.73 -0.92 2.52
N ALA A 17 -38.14 -0.03 1.61
CA ALA A 17 -38.78 -0.39 0.35
C ALA A 17 -37.79 -0.65 -0.80
N ALA A 18 -36.56 -0.13 -0.71
CA ALA A 18 -35.50 -0.31 -1.70
C ALA A 18 -34.15 -0.46 -0.97
N PRO A 19 -33.83 -1.66 -0.47
CA PRO A 19 -32.61 -1.91 0.28
C PRO A 19 -31.39 -2.01 -0.64
N GLU A 20 -30.31 -1.32 -0.27
CA GLU A 20 -29.02 -1.31 -0.98
C GLU A 20 -27.94 -1.91 -0.07
N ALA A 21 -28.04 -3.23 0.17
CA ALA A 21 -27.07 -3.92 1.00
C ALA A 21 -25.74 -4.11 0.25
N LEU A 22 -24.66 -3.63 0.85
CA LEU A 22 -23.29 -3.77 0.38
C LEU A 22 -22.52 -4.74 1.30
N ARG A 23 -21.72 -5.61 0.68
CA ARG A 23 -20.83 -6.56 1.35
C ARG A 23 -19.39 -6.19 1.02
N PHE A 24 -18.66 -5.78 2.04
CA PHE A 24 -17.22 -5.53 1.96
C PHE A 24 -16.50 -6.83 2.28
N GLY A 25 -15.73 -7.36 1.32
CA GLY A 25 -14.85 -8.50 1.54
C GLY A 25 -13.72 -8.15 2.52
N GLY A 26 -13.16 -9.15 3.20
CA GLY A 26 -11.97 -8.93 4.02
C GLY A 26 -10.78 -8.47 3.16
N LEU A 27 -9.92 -7.65 3.74
CA LEU A 27 -8.74 -7.10 3.08
C LEU A 27 -7.52 -7.32 3.95
N ALA A 28 -6.45 -7.85 3.36
CA ALA A 28 -5.13 -7.96 3.99
C ALA A 28 -4.09 -7.39 3.04
N THR A 29 -3.30 -6.43 3.50
CA THR A 29 -2.19 -5.83 2.74
C THR A 29 -0.89 -5.93 3.52
N ALA A 30 0.23 -6.01 2.80
CA ALA A 30 1.57 -6.04 3.38
C ALA A 30 2.49 -5.10 2.61
N ASN A 31 3.31 -4.33 3.34
CA ASN A 31 4.22 -3.33 2.78
C ASN A 31 5.66 -3.62 3.21
N LEU A 32 6.56 -3.67 2.23
CA LEU A 32 7.98 -3.87 2.45
C LEU A 32 8.72 -2.53 2.34
N ARG A 33 9.59 -2.24 3.30
CA ARG A 33 10.55 -1.14 3.23
C ARG A 33 11.88 -1.61 3.77
N ILE A 34 12.91 -1.48 2.94
CA ILE A 34 14.31 -1.72 3.29
C ILE A 34 15.12 -0.45 3.00
N PHE A 35 16.14 -0.20 3.80
CA PHE A 35 17.00 0.97 3.63
C PHE A 35 18.45 0.63 3.95
N ALA A 36 19.37 1.38 3.36
CA ALA A 36 20.79 1.29 3.62
C ALA A 36 21.35 2.68 3.92
N ASP A 37 22.00 2.84 5.07
CA ASP A 37 22.72 4.03 5.48
C ASP A 37 24.18 3.96 5.05
N LEU A 38 24.46 4.44 3.83
CA LEU A 38 25.81 4.36 3.25
C LEU A 38 26.82 5.21 4.02
N GLY A 39 26.37 6.28 4.66
CA GLY A 39 27.23 7.14 5.49
C GLY A 39 27.75 6.49 6.77
N GLN A 40 27.12 5.41 7.26
CA GLN A 40 27.58 4.69 8.46
C GLN A 40 28.58 3.56 8.12
N GLN A 41 28.72 3.20 6.85
CA GLN A 41 29.70 2.21 6.38
C GLN A 41 31.06 2.89 6.16
N LEU A 42 31.90 2.90 7.20
CA LEU A 42 33.24 3.53 7.16
C LEU A 42 34.11 3.04 5.98
N GLY A 43 34.06 1.74 5.65
CA GLY A 43 34.80 1.19 4.51
C GLY A 43 34.34 1.77 3.17
N LEU A 44 33.03 1.84 2.95
CA LEU A 44 32.46 2.41 1.73
C LEU A 44 32.69 3.91 1.64
N VAL A 45 32.57 4.65 2.75
CA VAL A 45 32.81 6.10 2.78
C VAL A 45 34.28 6.42 2.50
N LYS A 46 35.22 5.62 3.02
CA LYS A 46 36.65 5.79 2.71
C LYS A 46 36.94 5.59 1.22
N ALA A 47 36.35 4.55 0.61
CA ALA A 47 36.51 4.28 -0.81
C ALA A 47 35.76 5.29 -1.70
N HIS A 48 34.61 5.78 -1.23
CA HIS A 48 33.71 6.67 -1.98
C HIS A 48 33.20 7.81 -1.07
N PRO A 49 34.00 8.86 -0.81
CA PRO A 49 33.66 9.92 0.15
C PRO A 49 32.34 10.64 -0.16
N TRP A 50 31.95 10.68 -1.43
CA TRP A 50 30.71 11.30 -1.90
C TRP A 50 29.45 10.60 -1.38
N ILE A 51 29.51 9.36 -0.86
CA ILE A 51 28.34 8.67 -0.29
C ILE A 51 28.04 9.10 1.15
N ARG A 52 28.93 9.87 1.79
CA ARG A 52 28.72 10.36 3.16
C ARG A 52 27.37 11.06 3.29
N GLY A 53 26.58 10.74 4.32
CA GLY A 53 25.26 11.32 4.51
C GLY A 53 24.19 10.85 3.50
N THR A 54 24.44 9.77 2.75
CA THR A 54 23.49 9.19 1.80
C THR A 54 22.73 8.03 2.42
N ARG A 55 21.41 8.00 2.24
CA ARG A 55 20.53 6.86 2.53
C ARG A 55 19.82 6.44 1.24
N VAL A 56 19.85 5.15 0.95
CA VAL A 56 19.04 4.54 -0.12
C VAL A 56 17.87 3.81 0.53
N THR A 57 16.67 3.92 -0.03
CA THR A 57 15.48 3.22 0.43
C THR A 57 14.77 2.58 -0.75
N PHE A 58 14.42 1.31 -0.61
CA PHE A 58 13.56 0.57 -1.51
C PHE A 58 12.27 0.22 -0.76
N SER A 59 11.13 0.53 -1.34
CA SER A 59 9.83 0.16 -0.78
C SER A 59 8.88 -0.41 -1.82
N VAL A 60 8.11 -1.39 -1.38
CA VAL A 60 6.98 -1.98 -2.12
C VAL A 60 5.74 -1.84 -1.25
N ASP A 61 4.78 -1.06 -1.71
CA ASP A 61 3.47 -0.95 -1.07
C ASP A 61 2.51 -1.93 -1.74
N ASN A 62 1.66 -2.58 -0.94
CA ASN A 62 0.73 -3.63 -1.36
C ASN A 62 1.44 -4.79 -2.10
N LEU A 63 2.31 -5.50 -1.41
CA LEU A 63 3.15 -6.58 -1.94
C LEU A 63 2.36 -7.65 -2.71
N PHE A 64 1.14 -7.95 -2.28
CA PHE A 64 0.27 -8.95 -2.90
C PHE A 64 -0.70 -8.37 -3.95
N ASN A 65 -0.74 -7.04 -4.13
CA ASN A 65 -1.71 -6.34 -4.98
C ASN A 65 -3.17 -6.69 -4.64
N THR A 66 -3.48 -6.84 -3.35
CA THR A 66 -4.83 -7.11 -2.86
C THR A 66 -5.63 -5.81 -2.81
N ARG A 67 -6.89 -5.85 -3.25
CA ARG A 67 -7.76 -4.67 -3.28
C ARG A 67 -9.11 -4.97 -2.64
N GLN A 68 -9.75 -3.93 -2.12
CA GLN A 68 -11.06 -4.05 -1.52
C GLN A 68 -12.07 -4.52 -2.57
N ARG A 69 -12.75 -5.64 -2.29
CA ARG A 69 -13.88 -6.11 -3.09
C ARG A 69 -15.16 -5.73 -2.37
N VAL A 70 -16.08 -5.09 -3.08
CA VAL A 70 -17.41 -4.75 -2.58
C VAL A 70 -18.43 -5.32 -3.53
N THR A 71 -19.43 -6.03 -3.01
CA THR A 71 -20.52 -6.58 -3.81
C THR A 71 -21.87 -6.16 -3.25
N ASP A 72 -22.84 -5.91 -4.12
CA ASP A 72 -24.22 -5.64 -3.73
C ASP A 72 -24.99 -6.94 -3.40
N ALA A 73 -26.32 -6.83 -3.23
CA ALA A 73 -27.20 -7.96 -2.99
C ALA A 73 -27.29 -8.97 -4.15
N THR A 74 -27.02 -8.52 -5.38
CA THR A 74 -27.00 -9.37 -6.59
C THR A 74 -25.65 -10.05 -6.81
N GLY A 75 -24.62 -9.65 -6.04
CA GLY A 75 -23.25 -10.15 -6.18
C GLY A 75 -22.41 -9.36 -7.18
N ALA A 76 -22.98 -8.34 -7.82
CA ALA A 76 -22.26 -7.43 -8.70
C ALA A 76 -21.45 -6.40 -7.88
N THR A 77 -20.33 -5.94 -8.42
CA THR A 77 -19.57 -4.83 -7.85
C THR A 77 -20.17 -3.52 -8.36
N PRO A 78 -20.74 -2.66 -7.51
CA PRO A 78 -21.25 -1.36 -7.96
C PRO A 78 -20.14 -0.51 -8.57
N ILE A 79 -20.48 0.33 -9.55
CA ILE A 79 -19.48 1.11 -10.30
C ILE A 79 -18.62 1.99 -9.40
N SER A 80 -19.19 2.57 -8.34
CA SER A 80 -18.48 3.40 -7.36
C SER A 80 -17.44 2.65 -6.53
N PHE A 81 -17.57 1.33 -6.40
CA PHE A 81 -16.66 0.49 -5.63
C PHE A 81 -15.80 -0.42 -6.51
N GLN A 82 -15.65 -0.08 -7.80
CA GLN A 82 -14.70 -0.78 -8.63
C GLN A 82 -13.28 -0.64 -8.04
N PRO A 83 -12.49 -1.73 -7.99
CA PRO A 83 -11.20 -1.74 -7.33
C PRO A 83 -10.23 -0.65 -7.82
N ASP A 84 -10.30 -0.29 -9.10
CA ASP A 84 -9.45 0.75 -9.70
C ASP A 84 -9.82 2.16 -9.26
N TYR A 85 -11.06 2.42 -8.85
CA TYR A 85 -11.46 3.72 -8.29
C TYR A 85 -11.08 3.85 -6.81
N LEU A 86 -11.04 2.74 -6.08
CA LEU A 86 -10.68 2.73 -4.66
C LEU A 86 -9.16 2.73 -4.44
N ASP A 87 -8.42 1.96 -5.24
CA ASP A 87 -6.96 1.87 -5.18
C ASP A 87 -6.38 1.85 -6.61
N PRO A 88 -6.25 3.04 -7.24
CA PRO A 88 -5.79 3.14 -8.63
C PRO A 88 -4.34 2.72 -8.80
N LEU A 89 -3.52 2.85 -7.76
CA LEU A 89 -2.11 2.49 -7.79
C LEU A 89 -1.92 0.99 -7.57
N GLY A 90 -2.67 0.39 -6.64
CA GLY A 90 -2.47 -1.00 -6.24
C GLY A 90 -1.06 -1.21 -5.69
N ARG A 91 -0.35 -2.19 -6.25
CA ARG A 91 1.07 -2.41 -5.96
C ARG A 91 1.93 -1.31 -6.54
N SER A 92 2.69 -0.64 -5.68
CA SER A 92 3.66 0.37 -6.11
C SER A 92 5.07 0.05 -5.62
N VAL A 93 6.06 0.33 -6.47
CA VAL A 93 7.48 0.12 -6.17
C VAL A 93 8.17 1.49 -6.21
N ARG A 94 8.94 1.81 -5.17
CA ARG A 94 9.64 3.09 -5.04
C ARG A 94 11.09 2.88 -4.64
N ILE A 95 11.97 3.58 -5.34
CA ILE A 95 13.36 3.77 -4.95
C ILE A 95 13.52 5.24 -4.57
N SER A 96 14.14 5.49 -3.42
CA SER A 96 14.42 6.83 -2.92
C SER A 96 15.88 6.95 -2.52
N LEU A 97 16.49 8.06 -2.94
CA LEU A 97 17.83 8.47 -2.55
C LEU A 97 17.71 9.75 -1.71
N ARG A 98 18.24 9.74 -0.50
CA ARG A 98 18.33 10.93 0.35
C ARG A 98 19.80 11.26 0.58
N LYS A 99 20.20 12.50 0.34
CA LYS A 99 21.56 13.02 0.55
C LYS A 99 21.51 14.20 1.51
N LEU A 100 22.30 14.15 2.58
CA LEU A 100 22.56 15.27 3.47
C LEU A 100 23.85 15.98 3.03
N PHE A 101 23.79 17.30 2.93
CA PHE A 101 24.92 18.17 2.61
C PHE A 101 25.35 18.90 3.88
N PHE A 102 26.66 19.02 4.08
CA PHE A 102 27.31 19.65 5.24
C PHE A 102 28.44 20.54 4.77
#